data_AF-A0A955KGB0-F1
#
_entry.id   AF-A0A955KGB0-F1
#
_cell.length_a   1.000
_cell.length_b   1.000
_cell.length_c   1.000
_cell.angle_alpha   90.00
_cell.angle_beta   90.00
_cell.angle_gamma   90.00
#
_symmetry.space_group_name_H-M   'P 1'
#
loop_
_entity.id
_entity.type
_entity.pdbx_description
1 polymer ?
#
loop_
_entity_poly.entity_id
_entity_poly.type
_entity_poly.pdbx_seq_one_letter_code
_entity_poly.pdbx_strand_id
1 'polypeptide(L)' 'MPDAFMFNEVALTFETVVRLALYLVLGVYAIYSAIFYYHWISYGTDEKVTSFTIILYFATTIPLLIVMTILSFII' A
#
# COMPACT_ATOMS: atom_id res chain seq x y z
N MET A 1 -46.69 2.09 4.65
CA MET A 1 -45.89 3.11 5.35
C MET A 1 -44.55 3.14 4.65
N PRO A 2 -44.00 4.30 4.26
CA PRO A 2 -42.67 4.33 3.68
C PRO A 2 -41.69 4.23 4.85
N ASP A 3 -41.13 3.05 5.02
CA ASP A 3 -39.81 2.79 5.57
C ASP A 3 -38.80 3.60 4.76
N ALA A 4 -38.82 4.92 5.02
CA ALA A 4 -37.84 5.87 4.54
C ALA A 4 -36.48 5.31 4.94
N PHE A 5 -35.66 4.99 3.94
CA PHE A 5 -34.26 4.64 4.09
C PHE A 5 -33.63 5.60 5.10
N MET A 6 -33.44 5.12 6.33
CA MET A 6 -32.70 5.83 7.37
C MET A 6 -31.24 5.79 6.92
N PHE A 7 -30.84 6.75 6.10
CA PHE A 7 -29.44 7.00 5.81
C PHE A 7 -28.81 7.45 7.13
N ASN A 8 -28.20 6.50 7.85
CA ASN A 8 -27.30 6.84 8.94
C ASN A 8 -26.15 7.64 8.31
N GLU A 9 -26.04 8.91 8.66
CA GLU A 9 -24.88 9.70 8.30
C GLU A 9 -23.65 9.09 8.98
N VAL A 10 -22.84 8.38 8.20
CA VAL A 10 -21.56 7.85 8.67
C VAL A 10 -20.59 9.03 8.71
N ALA A 11 -20.48 9.67 9.88
CA ALA A 11 -19.46 10.68 10.12
C ALA A 11 -18.08 10.01 10.11
N LEU A 12 -17.36 10.15 9.00
CA LEU A 12 -15.99 9.64 8.88
C LEU A 12 -15.04 10.53 9.68
N THR A 13 -14.39 9.95 10.70
CA THR A 13 -13.33 10.64 11.42
C THR A 13 -12.09 10.74 10.53
N PHE A 14 -11.28 11.77 10.76
CA PHE A 14 -10.01 11.97 10.05
C PHE A 14 -9.10 10.73 10.16
N GLU A 15 -9.00 10.15 11.36
CA GLU A 15 -8.28 8.89 11.64
C GLU A 15 -8.75 7.74 10.74
N THR A 16 -10.06 7.58 10.55
CA THR A 16 -10.63 6.53 9.69
C THR A 16 -10.21 6.71 8.23
N VAL A 17 -10.23 7.96 7.75
CA VAL A 17 -9.83 8.29 6.37
C VAL A 17 -8.33 8.03 6.16
N VAL A 18 -7.47 8.41 7.11
CA VAL A 18 -6.02 8.18 7.03
C VAL A 18 -5.70 6.69 6.99
N ARG A 19 -6.34 5.88 7.84
CA ARG A 19 -6.14 4.42 7.85
C ARG A 19 -6.66 3.76 6.57
N LEU A 20 -7.81 4.19 6.07
CA LEU A 20 -8.32 3.70 4.80
C LEU A 20 -7.35 4.00 3.65
N ALA A 21 -6.80 5.23 3.60
CA ALA A 21 -5.80 5.60 2.62
C ALA A 21 -4.53 4.75 2.74
N LEU A 22 -4.04 4.49 3.95
CA LEU A 22 -2.92 3.58 4.18
C LEU A 22 -3.21 2.18 3.62
N TYR A 23 -4.38 1.61 3.89
CA TYR A 23 -4.72 0.27 3.39
C TYR A 23 -4.79 0.22 1.86
N LEU A 24 -5.30 1.27 1.21
CA LEU A 24 -5.27 1.38 -0.25
C LEU A 24 -3.84 1.44 -0.78
N VAL A 25 -2.97 2.23 -0.15
CA VAL A 25 -1.55 2.31 -0.52
C VAL A 25 -0.86 0.96 -0.35
N LEU A 26 -1.09 0.25 0.75
CA LEU A 26 -0.53 -1.09 0.98
C LEU A 26 -1.02 -2.11 -0.05
N GLY A 27 -2.31 -2.04 -0.41
CA GLY A 27 -2.89 -2.90 -1.45
C GLY A 27 -2.26 -2.65 -2.83
N VAL A 28 -2.17 -1.39 -3.25
CA VAL A 28 -1.53 -1.01 -4.52
C VAL A 28 -0.05 -1.39 -4.50
N TYR A 29 0.65 -1.14 -3.40
CA TYR A 29 2.04 -1.51 -3.23
C TYR A 29 2.27 -3.02 -3.36
N ALA A 30 1.41 -3.85 -2.76
CA ALA A 30 1.53 -5.31 -2.85
C ALA A 30 1.35 -5.80 -4.30
N ILE A 31 0.34 -5.30 -5.00
CA ILE A 31 0.09 -5.64 -6.42
C ILE A 31 1.26 -5.19 -7.28
N TYR A 32 1.70 -3.94 -7.13
CA TYR A 32 2.84 -3.41 -7.88
C TYR A 32 4.12 -4.21 -7.59
N SER A 33 4.38 -4.58 -6.34
CA SER A 33 5.54 -5.37 -5.95
C SER A 33 5.56 -6.74 -6.65
N ALA A 34 4.41 -7.40 -6.76
CA ALA A 34 4.30 -8.68 -7.46
C ALA A 34 4.60 -8.53 -8.97
N ILE A 35 4.02 -7.50 -9.62
CA ILE A 35 4.26 -7.20 -11.03
C ILE A 35 5.73 -6.85 -11.26
N PHE A 36 6.29 -5.98 -10.42
CA PHE A 36 7.68 -5.54 -10.48
C PHE A 36 8.64 -6.72 -10.36
N TYR A 37 8.45 -7.58 -9.35
CA TYR A 37 9.27 -8.77 -9.15
C TYR A 37 9.22 -9.71 -10.36
N TYR A 38 8.01 -10.01 -10.86
CA TYR A 38 7.84 -10.85 -12.04
C TYR A 38 8.51 -10.26 -13.28
N HIS A 39 8.33 -8.97 -13.52
CA HIS A 39 8.89 -8.27 -14.68
C HIS A 39 10.41 -8.29 -14.65
N TRP A 40 11.02 -7.96 -13.50
CA TRP A 40 12.47 -7.85 -13.40
C TRP A 40 13.19 -9.21 -13.46
N ILE A 41 12.54 -10.27 -12.98
CA ILE A 41 13.06 -11.64 -13.12
C ILE A 41 12.88 -12.18 -14.54
N SER A 42 11.74 -11.92 -15.18
CA SER A 42 11.45 -12.51 -16.49
C SER A 42 12.16 -11.80 -17.64
N TYR A 43 12.38 -10.49 -17.53
CA TYR A 43 12.94 -9.67 -18.60
C TYR A 43 14.31 -9.06 -18.26
N GLY A 44 14.84 -9.31 -17.06
CA GLY A 44 16.16 -8.85 -16.67
C GLY A 44 17.27 -9.55 -17.46
N THR A 45 18.25 -8.78 -17.91
CA THR A 45 19.38 -9.29 -18.74
C THR A 45 20.57 -9.77 -17.92
N ASP A 46 20.73 -9.25 -16.69
CA ASP A 46 21.84 -9.57 -15.79
C ASP A 46 21.29 -9.89 -14.39
N GLU A 47 21.62 -11.09 -13.90
CA GLU A 47 21.13 -11.62 -12.63
C GLU A 47 21.56 -10.77 -11.42
N LYS A 48 22.78 -10.23 -11.44
CA LYS A 48 23.31 -9.42 -10.34
C LYS A 48 22.61 -8.08 -10.29
N VAL A 49 22.40 -7.44 -11.45
CA VAL A 49 21.65 -6.19 -11.54
C VAL A 49 20.21 -6.43 -11.10
N THR A 50 19.57 -7.51 -11.57
CA THR A 50 18.21 -7.88 -11.19
C THR A 50 18.05 -8.03 -9.68
N SER A 51 18.93 -8.80 -9.05
CA SER A 51 18.90 -9.04 -7.60
C SER A 51 19.14 -7.74 -6.83
N PHE A 52 20.10 -6.92 -7.26
CA PHE A 52 20.39 -5.64 -6.63
C PHE A 52 19.21 -4.67 -6.71
N THR A 53 18.55 -4.55 -7.88
CA THR A 53 17.36 -3.70 -8.02
C THR A 53 16.24 -4.14 -7.09
N ILE A 54 15.97 -5.45 -7.00
CA ILE A 54 14.91 -5.99 -6.12
C ILE A 54 15.23 -5.69 -4.65
N ILE A 55 16.46 -5.93 -4.22
CA ILE A 55 16.90 -5.63 -2.84
C ILE A 55 16.75 -4.14 -2.55
N LEU A 56 17.24 -3.28 -3.45
CA LEU A 56 17.18 -1.83 -3.26
C LEU A 56 15.73 -1.32 -3.21
N TYR A 57 14.86 -1.86 -4.07
CA TYR A 57 13.44 -1.56 -4.05
C TYR A 57 12.84 -1.84 -2.67
N PHE A 58 12.94 -3.08 -2.18
CA PHE A 58 12.36 -3.44 -0.87
C PHE A 58 13.05 -2.74 0.30
N ALA A 59 14.37 -2.53 0.24
CA ALA A 59 15.13 -1.85 1.28
C ALA A 59 14.75 -0.36 1.42
N THR A 60 14.21 0.27 0.37
CA THR A 60 13.78 1.66 0.42
C THR A 60 12.28 1.80 0.71
N THR A 61 11.44 0.94 0.16
CA THR A 61 9.98 1.04 0.29
C THR A 61 9.46 0.48 1.61
N ILE A 62 10.02 -0.64 2.11
CA ILE A 62 9.55 -1.24 3.37
C ILE A 62 9.72 -0.28 4.55
N PRO A 63 10.89 0.37 4.77
CA PRO A 63 11.02 1.35 5.85
C PRO A 63 10.03 2.50 5.75
N LEU A 64 9.78 3.00 4.53
CA LEU A 64 8.81 4.06 4.30
C LEU A 64 7.40 3.62 4.71
N LEU A 65 6.98 2.42 4.31
CA LEU A 65 5.66 1.88 4.67
C LEU A 65 5.53 1.65 6.19
N ILE A 66 6.62 1.24 6.86
CA ILE A 66 6.64 1.12 8.32
C ILE A 66 6.39 2.48 8.97
N VAL A 67 7.11 3.52 8.54
CA VAL A 67 6.93 4.89 9.07
C VAL A 67 5.50 5.38 8.82
N MET A 68 4.97 5.22 7.61
CA MET A 68 3.58 5.60 7.28
C MET A 68 2.57 4.87 8.17
N THR A 69 2.80 3.57 8.40
CA THR A 69 1.95 2.76 9.27
C THR A 69 1.97 3.31 10.69
N ILE A 70 3.14 3.48 11.28
CA ILE A 70 3.29 4.02 12.64
C ILE A 70 2.57 5.37 12.77
N LEU A 71 2.79 6.29 11.83
CA LEU A 71 2.17 7.61 11.86
C LEU A 71 0.63 7.54 11.79
N SER A 72 0.07 6.63 10.98
CA SER A 72 -1.39 6.45 10.87
C SER A 72 -2.10 5.94 12.13
N PHE A 73 -1.34 5.36 13.07
CA PHE A 73 -1.86 4.90 14.36
C PHE A 73 -1.59 5.88 15.51
N ILE A 74 -0.73 6.87 15.28
CA ILE A 74 -0.42 7.93 16.25
C ILE A 74 -1.33 9.16 16.06
N ILE A 75 -1.66 9.47 14.80
CA ILE A 75 -2.52 10.60 14.40
C ILE A 75 -3.98 10.18 14.46
#